data_AF-A0A8C7TDG0-F1
#
_entry.id   AF-A0A8C7TDG0-F1
#
_cell.length_a   1.000
_cell.length_b   1.000
_cell.length_c   1.000
_cell.angle_alpha   90.00
_cell.angle_beta   90.00
_cell.angle_gamma   90.00
#
_symmetry.space_group_name_H-M   'P 1'
#
loop_
_entity.id
_entity.type
_entity.pdbx_description
1 polymer ?
#
loop_
_entity_poly.entity_id
_entity_poly.type
_entity_poly.pdbx_seq_one_letter_code
_entity_poly.pdbx_strand_id
1 'polypeptide(L)'
;MYCHEQMIKAKTFTIKRTMEVYLPIRQFFYNLVHPEYSAVTDVYVLMFLADTVDFIIIVFGFSAFGKHSAGADITSSLSEDQVPGAFLVMVLIQFGTMVVDRALYLKKTVLGKVIFQVILVFGIHFWMFFILPGVTERRFNENTVAKLWYCIKCIYFGLSAYQIRCGYPTRVLGNFLTKSYNYANLFLFQGFRLIPFLTELRAVMDWVWTDTSLSLSSWICVEDIYAHIFVLKCWRESERRYPQPRGQAKKPVVKYGMGGMIVMLLICIIWFPLLFMSLVKSVVGVVNKPLDVSFSITLAGFQPIFTMSAQQNQLREVSNHEFHNTFMRSYLSDPEAMQWLESYMPEDLTIAELEGSSNSLWTISPPSRTNIMKMLSSKEQFPITVEVAITLALERLHNDSEGVQEWWIVNQTSPGKINVRSPKNLYNAGLELYVFSDQVSPPSLGFLAGYGIMGLYASVVLVIGKFVREFFSGISHTIMFEELPNVDRILKLCTDIFLVRETGELDLEEDMYAKLIFLYRSPETMIKWTREKTQ
;
A
#
# COMPACT_ATOMS: atom_id res chain seq x y z
N MET A 1 38.00 59.89 0.09
CA MET A 1 39.00 59.41 -0.88
C MET A 1 39.66 58.10 -0.41
N TYR A 2 40.23 58.04 0.80
CA TYR A 2 40.91 56.85 1.34
C TYR A 2 40.05 55.58 1.46
N CYS A 3 38.80 55.66 1.97
CA CYS A 3 37.91 54.50 2.03
C CYS A 3 37.53 53.93 0.64
N HIS A 4 37.42 54.79 -0.37
CA HIS A 4 37.09 54.35 -1.72
C HIS A 4 38.27 53.59 -2.37
N GLU A 5 39.50 54.01 -2.06
CA GLU A 5 40.71 53.35 -2.54
C GLU A 5 40.94 51.98 -1.88
N GLN A 6 40.66 51.88 -0.57
CA GLN A 6 40.69 50.61 0.17
C GLN A 6 39.62 49.63 -0.33
N MET A 7 38.42 50.13 -0.65
CA MET A 7 37.34 49.30 -1.20
C MET A 7 37.66 48.77 -2.61
N ILE A 8 38.36 49.56 -3.44
CA ILE A 8 38.85 49.10 -4.76
C ILE A 8 39.92 48.02 -4.57
N LYS A 9 40.91 48.24 -3.70
CA LYS A 9 41.95 47.23 -3.40
C LYS A 9 41.36 45.93 -2.87
N ALA A 10 40.37 46.00 -1.98
CA ALA A 10 39.64 44.84 -1.48
C ALA A 10 38.89 44.10 -2.61
N LYS A 11 38.15 44.81 -3.48
CA LYS A 11 37.49 44.20 -4.64
C LYS A 11 38.48 43.53 -5.59
N THR A 12 39.58 44.19 -5.93
CA THR A 12 40.62 43.63 -6.82
C THR A 12 41.29 42.40 -6.20
N PHE A 13 41.56 42.42 -4.89
CA PHE A 13 42.10 41.26 -4.17
C PHE A 13 41.12 40.09 -4.15
N THR A 14 39.83 40.35 -3.86
CA THR A 14 38.79 39.32 -3.88
C THR A 14 38.61 38.74 -5.28
N ILE A 15 38.56 39.57 -6.33
CA ILE A 15 38.46 39.10 -7.73
C ILE A 15 39.65 38.24 -8.12
N LYS A 16 40.88 38.68 -7.80
CA LYS A 16 42.10 37.93 -8.10
C LYS A 16 42.09 36.55 -7.41
N ARG A 17 41.75 36.51 -6.12
CA ARG A 17 41.68 35.28 -5.34
C ARG A 17 40.56 34.35 -5.81
N THR A 18 39.40 34.88 -6.19
CA THR A 18 38.31 34.09 -6.78
C THR A 18 38.70 33.54 -8.15
N MET A 19 39.41 34.30 -8.99
CA MET A 19 39.91 33.82 -10.28
C MET A 19 40.97 32.72 -10.12
N GLU A 20 41.90 32.86 -9.16
CA GLU A 20 42.91 31.85 -8.85
C GLU A 20 42.28 30.50 -8.44
N VAL A 21 41.12 30.52 -7.78
CA VAL A 21 40.36 29.29 -7.43
C VAL A 21 39.48 28.80 -8.59
N TYR A 22 38.85 29.71 -9.34
CA TYR A 22 37.91 29.37 -10.41
C TYR A 22 38.62 28.77 -11.64
N LEU A 23 39.77 29.30 -12.03
CA LEU A 23 40.54 28.84 -13.19
C LEU A 23 40.88 27.34 -13.16
N PRO A 24 41.48 26.78 -12.09
CA PRO A 24 41.79 25.35 -12.03
C PRO A 24 40.52 24.48 -12.01
N ILE A 25 39.45 24.92 -11.35
CA ILE A 25 38.17 24.21 -11.32
C ILE A 25 37.55 24.16 -12.72
N ARG A 26 37.51 25.31 -13.40
CA ARG A 26 37.01 25.41 -14.79
C ARG A 26 37.85 24.53 -15.72
N GLN A 27 39.18 24.55 -15.58
CA GLN A 27 40.07 23.74 -16.40
C GLN A 27 39.84 22.24 -16.16
N PHE A 28 39.66 21.82 -14.89
CA PHE A 28 39.35 20.44 -14.55
C PHE A 28 38.04 19.97 -15.21
N PHE A 29 36.95 20.73 -15.06
CA PHE A 29 35.67 20.38 -15.70
C PHE A 29 35.74 20.44 -17.23
N TYR A 30 36.50 21.38 -17.79
CA TYR A 30 36.72 21.43 -19.24
C TYR A 30 37.42 20.18 -19.75
N ASN A 31 38.51 19.76 -19.09
CA ASN A 31 39.25 18.54 -19.42
C ASN A 31 38.41 17.27 -19.20
N LEU A 32 37.51 17.27 -18.21
CA LEU A 32 36.59 16.15 -17.95
C LEU A 32 35.53 16.01 -19.06
N VAL A 33 35.00 17.13 -19.58
CA VAL A 33 33.98 17.13 -20.64
C VAL A 33 34.61 16.90 -22.02
N HIS A 34 35.82 17.40 -22.25
CA HIS A 34 36.55 17.27 -23.52
C HIS A 34 37.91 16.56 -23.29
N PRO A 35 37.92 15.26 -22.97
CA PRO A 35 39.16 14.51 -22.85
C PRO A 35 39.80 14.27 -24.23
N GLU A 36 41.12 14.21 -24.29
CA GLU A 36 41.85 13.86 -25.54
C GLU A 36 41.56 12.43 -25.98
N TYR A 37 41.26 11.53 -25.04
CA TYR A 37 40.88 10.15 -25.28
C TYR A 37 39.85 9.69 -24.23
N SER A 38 38.78 9.04 -24.69
CA SER A 38 37.75 8.44 -23.84
C SER A 38 37.66 6.93 -24.06
N ALA A 39 37.90 6.16 -23.00
CA ALA A 39 37.69 4.72 -23.00
C ALA A 39 36.19 4.44 -22.78
N VAL A 40 35.40 4.57 -23.84
CA VAL A 40 33.93 4.49 -23.74
C VAL A 40 33.45 3.15 -23.18
N THR A 41 32.55 3.20 -22.19
CA THR A 41 31.94 2.02 -21.56
C THR A 41 30.45 2.26 -21.34
N ASP A 42 29.63 1.21 -21.35
CA ASP A 42 28.21 1.27 -21.00
C ASP A 42 27.97 0.60 -19.64
N VAL A 43 27.81 1.42 -18.60
CA VAL A 43 27.55 0.97 -17.22
C VAL A 43 26.11 1.29 -16.78
N TYR A 44 25.28 1.84 -17.68
CA TYR A 44 23.93 2.30 -17.34
C TYR A 44 23.04 1.19 -16.76
N VAL A 45 23.16 -0.04 -17.27
CA VAL A 45 22.39 -1.18 -16.75
C VAL A 45 22.68 -1.44 -15.27
N LEU A 46 23.95 -1.36 -14.86
CA LEU A 46 24.33 -1.54 -13.45
C LEU A 46 23.83 -0.39 -12.58
N MET A 47 23.82 0.84 -13.11
CA MET A 47 23.26 2.01 -12.42
C MET A 47 21.75 1.86 -12.24
N PHE A 48 21.02 1.47 -13.28
CA PHE A 48 19.58 1.24 -13.23
C PHE A 48 19.21 0.11 -12.27
N LEU A 49 20.01 -0.97 -12.22
CA LEU A 49 19.82 -2.04 -11.24
C LEU A 49 20.02 -1.55 -9.81
N ALA A 50 21.06 -0.74 -9.55
CA ALA A 50 21.26 -0.15 -8.22
C ALA A 50 20.07 0.72 -7.81
N ASP A 51 19.59 1.59 -8.70
CA ASP A 51 18.41 2.42 -8.45
C ASP A 51 17.12 1.60 -8.26
N THR A 52 16.96 0.48 -8.97
CA THR A 52 15.83 -0.44 -8.81
C THR A 52 15.88 -1.13 -7.45
N VAL A 53 17.06 -1.56 -6.99
CA VAL A 53 17.23 -2.13 -5.66
C VAL A 53 16.96 -1.08 -4.58
N ASP A 54 17.41 0.16 -4.77
CA ASP A 54 17.09 1.29 -3.88
C ASP A 54 15.58 1.52 -3.79
N PHE A 55 14.87 1.49 -4.93
CA PHE A 55 13.42 1.62 -4.97
C PHE A 55 12.72 0.51 -4.19
N ILE A 56 13.15 -0.75 -4.38
CA ILE A 56 12.65 -1.92 -3.64
C ILE A 56 12.87 -1.74 -2.13
N ILE A 57 14.06 -1.26 -1.71
CA ILE A 57 14.36 -1.03 -0.29
C ILE A 57 13.46 0.07 0.29
N ILE A 58 13.20 1.15 -0.44
CA ILE A 58 12.29 2.20 0.04
C ILE A 58 10.88 1.62 0.22
N VAL A 59 10.36 0.89 -0.77
CA VAL A 59 8.99 0.33 -0.75
C VAL A 59 8.79 -0.68 0.38
N PHE A 60 9.68 -1.67 0.51
CA PHE A 60 9.58 -2.65 1.60
C PHE A 60 9.97 -2.07 2.98
N GLY A 61 10.74 -0.98 2.97
CA GLY A 61 11.20 -0.28 4.16
C GLY A 61 10.30 0.86 4.63
N PHE A 62 9.04 0.97 4.17
CA PHE A 62 8.18 2.13 4.45
C PHE A 62 8.04 2.45 5.95
N SER A 63 7.99 1.42 6.81
CA SER A 63 7.89 1.56 8.26
C SER A 63 9.12 2.22 8.89
N ALA A 64 10.29 2.07 8.28
CA ALA A 64 11.55 2.65 8.76
C ALA A 64 11.64 4.16 8.55
N PHE A 65 10.75 4.73 7.74
CA PHE A 65 10.70 6.17 7.43
C PHE A 65 9.55 6.90 8.13
N GLY A 66 8.83 6.23 9.05
CA GLY A 66 7.82 6.80 9.94
C GLY A 66 8.36 7.10 11.34
N LYS A 67 7.58 7.84 12.14
CA LYS A 67 7.94 8.22 13.52
C LYS A 67 7.84 7.05 14.52
N HIS A 68 6.93 6.09 14.32
CA HIS A 68 6.66 4.99 15.26
C HIS A 68 7.44 3.69 14.95
N SER A 69 7.88 3.01 16.02
CA SER A 69 8.92 1.96 15.98
C SER A 69 8.46 0.68 15.27
N ALA A 70 9.44 -0.07 14.73
CA ALA A 70 9.28 -1.30 13.94
C ALA A 70 8.80 -2.54 14.75
N GLY A 71 7.99 -2.32 15.80
CA GLY A 71 7.48 -3.37 16.68
C GLY A 71 6.04 -3.17 17.16
N ALA A 72 5.33 -2.16 16.67
CA ALA A 72 3.89 -2.05 16.89
C ALA A 72 3.16 -2.89 15.83
N ASP A 73 2.26 -3.75 16.29
CA ASP A 73 1.47 -4.66 15.46
C ASP A 73 0.99 -3.98 14.17
N ILE A 74 1.10 -4.69 13.05
CA ILE A 74 0.65 -4.27 11.73
C ILE A 74 -0.81 -3.79 11.77
N THR A 75 -1.61 -4.30 12.72
CA THR A 75 -3.00 -3.89 12.99
C THR A 75 -3.13 -2.49 13.58
N SER A 76 -2.20 -2.05 14.45
CA SER A 76 -2.16 -0.69 15.01
C SER A 76 -1.71 0.34 13.96
N SER A 77 -0.76 -0.03 13.10
CA SER A 77 -0.28 0.83 12.00
C SER A 77 -1.29 0.96 10.86
N LEU A 78 -2.21 0.00 10.71
CA LEU A 78 -3.33 0.10 9.76
C LEU A 78 -4.47 1.00 10.29
N SER A 79 -4.48 1.31 11.59
CA SER A 79 -5.48 2.19 12.21
C SER A 79 -5.10 3.67 12.15
N GLU A 80 -3.81 3.99 12.00
CA GLU A 80 -3.34 5.32 11.61
C GLU A 80 -3.22 5.38 10.08
N ASP A 81 -4.24 5.88 9.40
CA ASP A 81 -4.35 6.05 7.92
C ASP A 81 -3.27 6.97 7.28
N GLN A 82 -2.14 7.22 7.94
CA GLN A 82 -1.12 8.15 7.49
C GLN A 82 0.12 7.41 6.99
N VAL A 83 0.21 7.27 5.66
CA VAL A 83 1.47 6.90 5.00
C VAL A 83 2.55 7.92 5.38
N PRO A 84 3.75 7.49 5.83
CA PRO A 84 4.78 8.42 6.26
C PRO A 84 5.16 9.41 5.15
N GLY A 85 5.04 10.72 5.43
CA GLY A 85 5.32 11.76 4.44
C GLY A 85 6.76 11.73 3.90
N ALA A 86 7.74 11.40 4.74
CA ALA A 86 9.14 11.26 4.32
C ALA A 86 9.34 10.12 3.30
N PHE A 87 8.63 9.00 3.47
CA PHE A 87 8.65 7.88 2.53
C PHE A 87 8.14 8.32 1.15
N LEU A 88 7.00 9.00 1.09
CA LEU A 88 6.40 9.45 -0.18
C LEU A 88 7.35 10.38 -0.95
N VAL A 89 7.96 11.33 -0.26
CA VAL A 89 8.93 12.26 -0.89
C VAL A 89 10.15 11.51 -1.42
N MET A 90 10.66 10.52 -0.68
CA MET A 90 11.79 9.73 -1.15
C MET A 90 11.46 8.86 -2.37
N VAL A 91 10.27 8.23 -2.41
CA VAL A 91 9.82 7.48 -3.60
C VAL A 91 9.71 8.39 -4.82
N LEU A 92 9.14 9.59 -4.65
CA LEU A 92 8.96 10.55 -5.73
C LEU A 92 10.31 11.09 -6.25
N ILE A 93 11.24 11.43 -5.34
CA ILE A 93 12.59 11.83 -5.72
C ILE A 93 13.33 10.68 -6.40
N GLN A 94 13.25 9.44 -5.87
CA GLN A 94 13.90 8.28 -6.47
C GLN A 94 13.40 8.05 -7.89
N PHE A 95 12.08 8.00 -8.10
CA PHE A 95 11.49 7.87 -9.43
C PHE A 95 11.90 9.02 -10.36
N GLY A 96 11.81 10.27 -9.89
CA GLY A 96 12.23 11.44 -10.68
C GLY A 96 13.70 11.38 -11.09
N THR A 97 14.59 10.94 -10.19
CA THR A 97 16.02 10.80 -10.50
C THR A 97 16.30 9.71 -11.53
N MET A 98 15.56 8.59 -11.49
CA MET A 98 15.66 7.54 -12.53
C MET A 98 15.26 8.07 -13.91
N VAL A 99 14.17 8.84 -13.99
CA VAL A 99 13.67 9.42 -15.24
C VAL A 99 14.67 10.43 -15.82
N VAL A 100 15.18 11.35 -14.98
CA VAL A 100 16.19 12.32 -15.41
C VAL A 100 17.49 11.65 -15.84
N ASP A 101 17.91 10.60 -15.13
CA ASP A 101 19.09 9.83 -15.52
C ASP A 101 18.92 9.16 -16.89
N ARG A 102 17.76 8.53 -17.14
CA ARG A 102 17.44 7.96 -18.46
C ARG A 102 17.50 9.01 -19.57
N ALA A 103 16.95 10.20 -19.33
CA ALA A 103 16.98 11.30 -20.29
C ALA A 103 18.41 11.74 -20.63
N LEU A 104 19.26 11.92 -19.59
CA LEU A 104 20.66 12.31 -19.76
C LEU A 104 21.48 11.23 -20.48
N TYR A 105 21.21 9.96 -20.18
CA TYR A 105 21.81 8.81 -20.86
C TYR A 105 21.48 8.79 -22.36
N LEU A 106 20.21 8.97 -22.73
CA LEU A 106 19.76 8.96 -24.13
C LEU A 106 20.31 10.15 -24.94
N LYS A 107 20.36 11.35 -24.34
CA LYS A 107 20.97 12.52 -24.98
C LYS A 107 22.51 12.50 -24.99
N LYS A 108 23.15 11.51 -24.35
CA LYS A 108 24.62 11.31 -24.32
C LYS A 108 25.40 12.54 -23.82
N THR A 109 24.79 13.38 -22.97
CA THR A 109 25.42 14.64 -22.51
C THR A 109 26.26 14.42 -21.25
N VAL A 110 27.59 14.49 -21.38
CA VAL A 110 28.51 14.37 -20.22
C VAL A 110 28.35 15.57 -19.28
N LEU A 111 28.24 16.79 -19.81
CA LEU A 111 28.07 18.00 -19.01
C LEU A 111 26.80 17.95 -18.15
N GLY A 112 25.66 17.57 -18.75
CA GLY A 112 24.39 17.44 -18.03
C GLY A 112 24.48 16.39 -16.92
N LYS A 113 25.15 15.26 -17.19
CA LYS A 113 25.37 14.21 -16.19
C LYS A 113 26.25 14.66 -15.03
N VAL A 114 27.30 15.45 -15.28
CA VAL A 114 28.16 16.02 -14.23
C VAL A 114 27.36 16.96 -13.33
N ILE A 115 26.58 17.87 -13.90
CA ILE A 115 25.74 18.82 -13.15
C ILE A 115 24.73 18.03 -12.28
N PHE A 116 24.08 17.04 -12.88
CA PHE A 116 23.13 16.17 -12.17
C PHE A 116 23.78 15.40 -11.01
N GLN A 117 24.97 14.83 -11.23
CA GLN A 117 25.73 14.12 -10.21
C GLN A 117 26.06 15.02 -9.01
N VAL A 118 26.52 16.25 -9.26
CA VAL A 118 26.86 17.22 -8.19
C VAL A 118 25.62 17.55 -7.36
N ILE A 119 24.51 17.92 -8.02
CA ILE A 119 23.25 18.25 -7.33
C ILE A 119 22.75 17.05 -6.51
N LEU A 120 22.78 15.85 -7.09
CA LEU A 120 22.25 14.65 -6.44
C LEU A 120 23.10 14.23 -5.23
N VAL A 121 24.43 14.29 -5.33
CA VAL A 121 25.31 13.98 -4.19
C VAL A 121 25.03 14.94 -3.03
N PHE A 122 25.06 16.26 -3.26
CA PHE A 122 24.78 17.22 -2.18
C PHE A 122 23.35 17.08 -1.64
N GLY A 123 22.36 16.90 -2.52
CA GLY A 123 20.96 16.75 -2.15
C GLY A 123 20.72 15.53 -1.26
N ILE A 124 21.23 14.35 -1.65
CA ILE A 124 21.05 13.12 -0.86
C ILE A 124 21.80 13.18 0.47
N HIS A 125 23.02 13.72 0.52
CA HIS A 125 23.75 13.86 1.79
C HIS A 125 23.02 14.83 2.73
N PHE A 126 22.54 15.96 2.22
CA PHE A 126 21.78 16.91 3.01
C PHE A 126 20.47 16.29 3.51
N TRP A 127 19.75 15.60 2.64
CA TRP A 127 18.49 14.93 2.99
C TRP A 127 18.69 13.84 4.06
N MET A 128 19.66 12.95 3.87
CA MET A 128 19.86 11.78 4.73
C MET A 128 20.41 12.13 6.12
N PHE A 129 21.27 13.15 6.23
CA PHE A 129 21.91 13.50 7.50
C PHE A 129 21.21 14.61 8.28
N PHE A 130 20.42 15.47 7.62
CA PHE A 130 19.75 16.60 8.28
C PHE A 130 18.23 16.51 8.26
N ILE A 131 17.62 16.30 7.08
CA ILE A 131 16.16 16.29 6.94
C ILE A 131 15.55 15.01 7.54
N LEU A 132 16.03 13.84 7.12
CA LEU A 132 15.45 12.56 7.51
C LEU A 132 15.51 12.32 9.04
N PRO A 133 16.64 12.56 9.74
CA PRO A 133 16.69 12.43 11.19
C PRO A 133 15.82 13.45 11.91
N GLY A 134 15.67 14.66 11.34
CA GLY A 134 14.79 15.70 11.88
C GLY A 134 13.30 15.37 11.78
N VAL A 135 12.89 14.70 10.68
CA VAL A 135 11.48 14.32 10.46
C VAL A 135 11.11 13.02 11.17
N THR A 136 12.02 12.04 11.20
CA THR A 136 11.77 10.72 11.80
C THR A 136 12.11 10.65 13.28
N GLU A 137 12.75 11.68 13.84
CA GLU A 137 13.24 11.74 15.22
C GLU A 137 14.18 10.58 15.61
N ARG A 138 14.77 9.91 14.61
CA ARG A 138 15.71 8.80 14.77
C ARG A 138 17.07 9.16 14.23
N ARG A 139 18.11 8.72 14.93
CA ARG A 139 19.47 8.87 14.42
C ARG A 139 19.68 7.95 13.22
N PHE A 140 20.38 8.45 12.20
CA PHE A 140 20.71 7.66 11.01
C PHE A 140 21.40 6.33 11.35
N ASN A 141 22.22 6.29 12.42
CA ASN A 141 22.93 5.08 12.81
C ASN A 141 22.01 3.96 13.33
N GLU A 142 20.84 4.30 13.88
CA GLU A 142 19.86 3.32 14.38
C GLU A 142 19.01 2.74 13.23
N ASN A 143 18.82 3.50 12.15
CA ASN A 143 18.00 3.10 11.02
C ASN A 143 18.78 2.20 10.03
N THR A 144 18.64 0.89 10.17
CA THR A 144 19.28 -0.11 9.29
C THR A 144 18.86 0.00 7.83
N VAL A 145 17.57 0.28 7.57
CA VAL A 145 17.03 0.43 6.22
C VAL A 145 17.63 1.65 5.54
N ALA A 146 17.71 2.79 6.23
CA ALA A 146 18.33 4.01 5.70
C ALA A 146 19.84 3.83 5.42
N LYS A 147 20.56 3.06 6.27
CA LYS A 147 21.97 2.71 6.04
C LYS A 147 22.15 1.85 4.78
N LEU A 148 21.30 0.84 4.61
CA LEU A 148 21.36 -0.05 3.44
C LEU A 148 21.06 0.73 2.15
N TRP A 149 20.00 1.55 2.15
CA TRP A 149 19.66 2.41 1.03
C TRP A 149 20.81 3.37 0.67
N TYR A 150 21.37 4.06 1.66
CA TYR A 150 22.49 4.98 1.42
C TYR A 150 23.73 4.26 0.88
N CYS A 151 24.01 3.04 1.34
CA CYS A 151 25.11 2.23 0.83
C CYS A 151 24.96 1.92 -0.67
N ILE A 152 23.77 1.52 -1.09
CA ILE A 152 23.51 1.21 -2.51
C ILE A 152 23.50 2.49 -3.34
N LYS A 153 22.96 3.59 -2.82
CA LYS A 153 23.06 4.90 -3.49
C LYS A 153 24.51 5.37 -3.66
N CYS A 154 25.41 5.05 -2.73
CA CYS A 154 26.84 5.31 -2.88
C CYS A 154 27.48 4.45 -3.98
N ILE A 155 27.06 3.19 -4.13
CA ILE A 155 27.47 2.34 -5.27
C ILE A 155 27.00 2.97 -6.58
N TYR A 156 25.75 3.45 -6.64
CA TYR A 156 25.24 4.20 -7.79
C TYR A 156 26.11 5.43 -8.09
N PHE A 157 26.48 6.23 -7.08
CA PHE A 157 27.35 7.40 -7.29
C PHE A 157 28.73 7.00 -7.85
N GLY A 158 29.30 5.90 -7.38
CA GLY A 158 30.55 5.36 -7.90
C GLY A 158 30.45 4.94 -9.37
N LEU A 159 29.38 4.21 -9.73
CA LEU A 159 29.10 3.80 -11.11
C LEU A 159 28.84 5.00 -12.03
N SER A 160 28.08 5.98 -11.56
CA SER A 160 27.80 7.23 -12.29
C SER A 160 29.07 8.04 -12.55
N ALA A 161 29.94 8.19 -11.54
CA ALA A 161 31.23 8.86 -11.70
C ALA A 161 32.16 8.09 -12.66
N TYR A 162 32.14 6.75 -12.61
CA TYR A 162 32.88 5.92 -13.55
C TYR A 162 32.39 6.11 -15.00
N GLN A 163 31.08 6.15 -15.22
CA GLN A 163 30.48 6.42 -16.53
C GLN A 163 30.87 7.81 -17.06
N ILE A 164 30.83 8.85 -16.22
CA ILE A 164 31.25 10.22 -16.58
C ILE A 164 32.72 10.22 -17.03
N ARG A 165 33.60 9.51 -16.31
CA ARG A 165 35.03 9.44 -16.63
C ARG A 165 35.30 8.75 -17.97
N CYS A 166 34.59 7.66 -18.25
CA CYS A 166 34.79 6.85 -19.45
C CYS A 166 34.10 7.43 -20.68
N GLY A 167 33.03 8.21 -20.50
CA GLY A 167 32.20 8.75 -21.58
C GLY A 167 31.15 7.76 -22.08
N TYR A 168 30.27 8.23 -22.97
CA TYR A 168 29.16 7.43 -23.53
C TYR A 168 29.54 6.79 -24.86
N PRO A 169 29.15 5.52 -25.11
CA PRO A 169 29.35 4.88 -26.41
C PRO A 169 28.42 5.48 -27.47
N THR A 170 28.79 5.30 -28.74
CA THR A 170 27.98 5.78 -29.87
C THR A 170 26.66 5.01 -30.02
N ARG A 171 26.64 3.71 -29.67
CA ARG A 171 25.46 2.83 -29.74
C ARG A 171 24.84 2.58 -28.36
N VAL A 172 23.62 3.08 -28.12
CA VAL A 172 22.93 3.06 -26.81
C VAL A 172 21.45 2.65 -26.86
N LEU A 173 20.82 2.64 -28.04
CA LEU A 173 19.37 2.43 -28.19
C LEU A 173 18.94 0.96 -28.06
N GLY A 174 19.86 0.01 -28.25
CA GLY A 174 19.57 -1.41 -28.10
C GLY A 174 19.19 -1.82 -26.67
N ASN A 175 18.19 -2.70 -26.53
CA ASN A 175 17.89 -3.30 -25.23
C ASN A 175 19.04 -4.23 -24.79
N PHE A 176 19.44 -4.15 -23.52
CA PHE A 176 20.57 -4.91 -23.01
C PHE A 176 20.30 -6.43 -22.96
N LEU A 177 19.05 -6.83 -22.71
CA LEU A 177 18.65 -8.25 -22.62
C LEU A 177 18.60 -8.93 -24.00
N THR A 178 18.51 -8.16 -25.08
CA THR A 178 18.29 -8.71 -26.42
C THR A 178 19.58 -8.97 -27.21
N LYS A 179 20.75 -8.83 -26.57
CA LYS A 179 22.08 -9.06 -27.20
C LYS A 179 22.40 -10.53 -27.47
N SER A 180 21.77 -11.47 -26.75
CA SER A 180 22.00 -12.91 -26.92
C SER A 180 20.69 -13.69 -26.97
N TYR A 181 20.69 -14.80 -27.71
CA TYR A 181 19.52 -15.65 -27.94
C TYR A 181 19.65 -16.96 -27.15
N ASN A 182 19.55 -16.89 -25.83
CA ASN A 182 19.63 -18.05 -24.93
C ASN A 182 18.38 -18.11 -24.02
N TYR A 183 18.19 -19.23 -23.31
CA TYR A 183 17.05 -19.39 -22.39
C TYR A 183 17.07 -18.34 -21.26
N ALA A 184 18.25 -17.99 -20.74
CA ALA A 184 18.37 -17.00 -19.68
C ALA A 184 17.81 -15.63 -20.12
N ASN A 185 18.21 -15.13 -21.28
CA ASN A 185 17.74 -13.88 -21.84
C ASN A 185 16.26 -13.95 -22.21
N LEU A 186 15.76 -15.09 -22.70
CA LEU A 186 14.33 -15.27 -22.96
C LEU A 186 13.51 -15.10 -21.67
N PHE A 187 13.84 -15.81 -20.60
CA PHE A 187 13.10 -15.73 -19.35
C PHE A 187 13.28 -14.40 -18.63
N LEU A 188 14.49 -13.81 -18.65
CA LEU A 188 14.73 -12.47 -18.10
C LEU A 188 13.96 -11.39 -18.87
N PHE A 189 13.89 -11.49 -20.20
CA PHE A 189 13.13 -10.56 -21.03
C PHE A 189 11.62 -10.70 -20.83
N GLN A 190 11.11 -11.93 -20.70
CA GLN A 190 9.70 -12.14 -20.33
C GLN A 190 9.39 -11.62 -18.92
N GLY A 191 10.28 -11.86 -17.96
CA GLY A 191 10.16 -11.30 -16.61
C GLY A 191 10.17 -9.77 -16.61
N PHE A 192 11.04 -9.14 -17.40
CA PHE A 192 11.09 -7.69 -17.57
C PHE A 192 9.77 -7.13 -18.14
N ARG A 193 9.13 -7.82 -19.09
CA ARG A 193 7.83 -7.43 -19.65
C ARG A 193 6.64 -7.67 -18.71
N LEU A 194 6.80 -8.50 -17.69
CA LEU A 194 5.75 -8.77 -16.70
C LEU A 194 5.65 -7.63 -15.67
N ILE A 195 6.70 -6.82 -15.51
CA ILE A 195 6.70 -5.70 -14.57
C ILE A 195 5.78 -4.60 -15.11
N PRO A 196 4.69 -4.25 -14.38
CA PRO A 196 3.73 -3.27 -14.87
C PRO A 196 4.35 -1.89 -15.01
N PHE A 197 3.92 -1.14 -16.02
CA PHE A 197 4.35 0.22 -16.36
C PHE A 197 5.82 0.38 -16.76
N LEU A 198 6.70 -0.60 -16.50
CA LEU A 198 8.13 -0.48 -16.77
C LEU A 198 8.42 -0.42 -18.27
N THR A 199 7.81 -1.32 -19.04
CA THR A 199 7.98 -1.37 -20.51
C THR A 199 7.37 -0.17 -21.21
N GLU A 200 6.20 0.27 -20.73
CA GLU A 200 5.45 1.40 -21.27
C GLU A 200 6.19 2.71 -21.01
N LEU A 201 6.61 2.94 -19.76
CA LEU A 201 7.41 4.10 -19.40
C LEU A 201 8.72 4.10 -20.18
N ARG A 202 9.41 2.95 -20.30
CA ARG A 202 10.63 2.86 -21.11
C ARG A 202 10.38 3.29 -22.55
N ALA A 203 9.35 2.75 -23.21
CA ALA A 203 9.06 3.05 -24.61
C ALA A 203 8.75 4.54 -24.82
N VAL A 204 7.94 5.13 -23.94
CA VAL A 204 7.60 6.56 -23.99
C VAL A 204 8.84 7.43 -23.74
N MET A 205 9.64 7.10 -22.72
CA MET A 205 10.88 7.81 -22.41
C MET A 205 11.88 7.75 -23.56
N ASP A 206 12.09 6.57 -24.13
CA ASP A 206 13.01 6.39 -25.26
C ASP A 206 12.52 7.18 -26.49
N TRP A 207 11.20 7.27 -26.74
CA TRP A 207 10.62 8.11 -27.79
C TRP A 207 10.81 9.63 -27.54
N VAL A 208 10.58 10.10 -26.31
CA VAL A 208 10.67 11.54 -25.98
C VAL A 208 12.07 12.11 -26.17
N TRP A 209 13.11 11.35 -25.80
CA TRP A 209 14.49 11.85 -25.77
C TRP A 209 15.36 11.41 -26.96
N THR A 210 14.85 10.54 -27.82
CA THR A 210 15.51 10.16 -29.06
C THR A 210 14.98 11.01 -30.21
N ASP A 211 15.88 11.48 -31.07
CA ASP A 211 15.47 12.21 -32.27
C ASP A 211 14.98 11.18 -33.31
N THR A 212 13.70 11.26 -33.70
CA THR A 212 13.00 10.28 -34.56
C THR A 212 11.95 11.00 -35.39
N SER A 213 11.66 10.53 -36.61
CA SER A 213 10.55 11.03 -37.43
C SER A 213 9.21 10.35 -37.08
N LEU A 214 9.26 9.16 -36.48
CA LEU A 214 8.08 8.38 -36.14
C LEU A 214 7.22 9.00 -35.02
N SER A 215 5.90 8.92 -35.20
CA SER A 215 4.92 9.20 -34.14
C SER A 215 5.00 8.16 -33.00
N LEU A 216 4.49 8.52 -31.81
CA LEU A 216 4.50 7.62 -30.64
C LEU A 216 3.83 6.26 -30.91
N SER A 217 2.71 6.22 -31.65
CA SER A 217 2.02 4.97 -31.96
C SER A 217 2.86 4.08 -32.88
N SER A 218 3.54 4.68 -33.86
CA SER A 218 4.47 3.99 -34.75
C SER A 218 5.70 3.48 -34.00
N TRP A 219 6.23 4.26 -33.06
CA TRP A 219 7.31 3.85 -32.17
C TRP A 219 6.95 2.61 -31.35
N ILE A 220 5.80 2.66 -30.67
CA ILE A 220 5.29 1.53 -29.87
C ILE A 220 5.08 0.30 -30.76
N CYS A 221 4.59 0.47 -31.99
CA CYS A 221 4.42 -0.63 -32.94
C CYS A 221 5.76 -1.30 -33.31
N VAL A 222 6.82 -0.52 -33.57
CA VAL A 222 8.16 -1.08 -33.86
C VAL A 222 8.71 -1.85 -32.65
N GLU A 223 8.61 -1.28 -31.46
CA GLU A 223 9.07 -1.91 -30.21
C GLU A 223 8.32 -3.21 -29.90
N ASP A 224 7.00 -3.24 -30.07
CA ASP A 224 6.19 -4.44 -29.85
C ASP A 224 6.52 -5.56 -30.86
N ILE A 225 6.64 -5.21 -32.15
CA ILE A 225 7.10 -6.13 -33.19
C ILE A 225 8.48 -6.69 -32.86
N TYR A 226 9.42 -5.83 -32.47
CA TYR A 226 10.77 -6.24 -32.10
C TYR A 226 10.76 -7.18 -30.88
N ALA A 227 10.00 -6.86 -29.83
CA ALA A 227 9.87 -7.69 -28.64
C ALA A 227 9.27 -9.07 -28.95
N HIS A 228 8.24 -9.13 -29.81
CA HIS A 228 7.66 -10.38 -30.27
C HIS A 228 8.66 -11.22 -31.06
N ILE A 229 9.31 -10.63 -32.06
CA ILE A 229 10.25 -11.32 -32.94
C ILE A 229 11.50 -11.79 -32.17
N PHE A 230 11.95 -11.04 -31.17
CA PHE A 230 13.05 -11.47 -30.30
C PHE A 230 12.71 -12.73 -29.50
N VAL A 231 11.52 -12.79 -28.91
CA VAL A 231 11.03 -13.99 -28.18
C VAL A 231 10.98 -15.18 -29.14
N LEU A 232 10.40 -14.99 -30.33
CA LEU A 232 10.30 -16.04 -31.33
C LEU A 232 11.68 -16.51 -31.82
N LYS A 233 12.63 -15.59 -32.01
CA LYS A 233 14.02 -15.92 -32.35
C LYS A 233 14.67 -16.79 -31.27
N CYS A 234 14.46 -16.48 -29.99
CA CYS A 234 15.00 -17.28 -28.88
C CYS A 234 14.41 -18.70 -28.86
N TRP A 235 13.10 -18.84 -29.11
CA TRP A 235 12.46 -20.15 -29.22
C TRP A 235 13.01 -20.97 -30.39
N ARG A 236 13.08 -20.40 -31.59
CA ARG A 236 13.63 -21.07 -32.78
C ARG A 236 15.09 -21.47 -32.59
N GLU A 237 15.90 -20.62 -31.96
CA GLU A 237 17.28 -20.93 -31.62
C GLU A 237 17.38 -22.09 -30.61
N SER A 238 16.46 -22.14 -29.63
CA SER A 238 16.41 -23.23 -28.66
C SER A 238 16.00 -24.58 -29.29
N GLU A 239 15.05 -24.56 -30.21
CA GLU A 239 14.63 -25.74 -30.99
C GLU A 239 15.76 -26.22 -31.91
N ARG A 240 16.54 -25.30 -32.48
CA ARG A 240 17.73 -25.63 -33.29
C ARG A 240 18.84 -26.26 -32.46
N ARG A 241 19.08 -25.79 -31.23
CA ARG A 241 20.09 -26.37 -30.31
C ARG A 241 19.67 -27.71 -29.73
N TYR A 242 18.38 -27.90 -29.49
CA TYR A 242 17.82 -29.13 -28.92
C TYR A 242 16.75 -29.74 -29.84
N PRO A 243 17.14 -30.24 -31.02
CA PRO A 243 16.19 -30.76 -32.00
C PRO A 243 15.48 -32.00 -31.47
N GLN A 244 14.17 -32.06 -31.69
CA GLN A 244 13.37 -33.22 -31.36
C GLN A 244 13.05 -34.01 -32.63
N PRO A 245 13.22 -35.34 -32.63
CA PRO A 245 12.84 -36.18 -33.76
C PRO A 245 11.33 -36.10 -34.01
N ARG A 246 10.95 -36.07 -35.29
CA ARG A 246 9.54 -35.95 -35.71
C ARG A 246 8.76 -37.20 -35.31
N GLY A 247 7.51 -37.00 -34.89
CA GLY A 247 6.57 -38.08 -34.59
C GLY A 247 6.79 -38.82 -33.26
N GLN A 248 7.69 -38.35 -32.40
CA GLN A 248 7.90 -38.96 -31.08
C GLN A 248 7.05 -38.32 -29.99
N ALA A 249 6.61 -39.14 -29.03
CA ALA A 249 5.89 -38.67 -27.86
C ALA A 249 6.77 -37.77 -26.98
N LYS A 250 6.22 -36.66 -26.49
CA LYS A 250 6.89 -35.79 -25.51
C LYS A 250 7.13 -36.56 -24.21
N LYS A 251 8.29 -36.33 -23.58
CA LYS A 251 8.65 -36.98 -22.31
C LYS A 251 7.58 -36.74 -21.23
N PRO A 252 7.17 -37.76 -20.47
CA PRO A 252 6.12 -37.64 -19.46
C PRO A 252 6.46 -36.60 -18.38
N VAL A 253 7.73 -36.49 -17.99
CA VAL A 253 8.20 -35.50 -17.01
C VAL A 253 7.82 -34.07 -17.39
N VAL A 254 7.93 -33.70 -18.68
CA VAL A 254 7.58 -32.36 -19.14
C VAL A 254 6.06 -32.15 -19.12
N LYS A 255 5.28 -33.18 -19.49
CA LYS A 255 3.81 -33.12 -19.48
C LYS A 255 3.25 -32.99 -18.07
N TYR A 256 3.67 -33.87 -17.16
CA TYR A 256 3.19 -33.86 -15.77
C TYR A 256 3.78 -32.71 -14.97
N GLY A 257 5.02 -32.28 -15.25
CA GLY A 257 5.62 -31.12 -14.61
C GLY A 257 4.91 -29.81 -14.97
N MET A 258 4.85 -29.48 -16.26
CA MET A 258 4.22 -28.23 -16.73
C MET A 258 2.71 -28.27 -16.51
N GLY A 259 2.04 -29.37 -16.87
CA GLY A 259 0.60 -29.52 -16.68
C GLY A 259 0.21 -29.54 -15.20
N GLY A 260 0.97 -30.25 -14.36
CA GLY A 260 0.74 -30.29 -12.92
C GLY A 260 0.94 -28.93 -12.24
N MET A 261 1.96 -28.17 -12.64
CA MET A 261 2.17 -26.80 -12.16
C MET A 261 0.98 -25.89 -12.50
N ILE A 262 0.48 -25.92 -13.74
CA ILE A 262 -0.66 -25.10 -14.16
C ILE A 262 -1.93 -25.49 -13.38
N VAL A 263 -2.20 -26.79 -13.22
CA VAL A 263 -3.35 -27.28 -12.46
C VAL A 263 -3.25 -26.86 -10.98
N MET A 264 -2.08 -27.02 -10.36
CA MET A 264 -1.85 -26.61 -8.97
C MET A 264 -2.00 -25.10 -8.77
N LEU A 265 -1.51 -24.29 -9.71
CA LEU A 265 -1.66 -22.84 -9.69
C LEU A 265 -3.15 -22.43 -9.80
N LEU A 266 -3.92 -23.09 -10.67
CA LEU A 266 -5.36 -22.84 -10.81
C LEU A 266 -6.13 -23.23 -9.53
N ILE A 267 -5.78 -24.35 -8.90
CA ILE A 267 -6.35 -24.75 -7.61
C ILE A 267 -6.00 -23.71 -6.54
N CYS A 268 -4.75 -23.25 -6.47
CA CYS A 268 -4.34 -22.22 -5.51
C CYS A 268 -5.14 -20.93 -5.70
N ILE A 269 -5.33 -20.45 -6.94
CA ILE A 269 -6.12 -19.24 -7.23
C ILE A 269 -7.56 -19.36 -6.71
N ILE A 270 -8.18 -20.53 -6.85
CA ILE A 270 -9.58 -20.75 -6.43
C ILE A 270 -9.67 -20.92 -4.91
N TRP A 271 -8.78 -21.71 -4.31
CA TRP A 271 -8.91 -22.14 -2.91
C TRP A 271 -8.18 -21.25 -1.91
N PHE A 272 -7.07 -20.61 -2.30
CA PHE A 272 -6.30 -19.75 -1.40
C PHE A 272 -7.12 -18.60 -0.82
N PRO A 273 -7.95 -17.87 -1.61
CA PRO A 273 -8.80 -16.82 -1.04
C PRO A 273 -9.80 -17.37 -0.01
N LEU A 274 -10.39 -18.55 -0.24
CA LEU A 274 -11.33 -19.17 0.71
C LEU A 274 -10.63 -19.52 2.04
N LEU A 275 -9.43 -20.11 1.95
CA LEU A 275 -8.62 -20.42 3.13
C LEU A 275 -8.22 -19.14 3.87
N PHE A 276 -7.76 -18.12 3.15
CA PHE A 276 -7.39 -16.84 3.73
C PHE A 276 -8.57 -16.17 4.45
N MET A 277 -9.77 -16.16 3.86
CA MET A 277 -10.95 -15.58 4.51
C MET A 277 -11.39 -16.34 5.76
N SER A 278 -11.16 -17.65 5.83
CA SER A 278 -11.42 -18.42 7.06
C SER A 278 -10.50 -18.02 8.22
N LEU A 279 -9.27 -17.57 7.92
CA LEU A 279 -8.31 -17.09 8.90
C LEU A 279 -8.65 -15.66 9.36
N VAL A 280 -9.10 -14.79 8.46
CA VAL A 280 -9.38 -13.37 8.74
C VAL A 280 -10.67 -13.14 9.53
N LYS A 281 -11.65 -14.05 9.49
CA LYS A 281 -12.88 -13.96 10.31
C LYS A 281 -12.64 -14.07 11.83
N SER A 282 -11.40 -14.31 12.26
CA SER A 282 -11.01 -14.32 13.67
C SER A 282 -10.73 -12.94 14.27
N VAL A 283 -10.91 -11.84 13.51
CA VAL A 283 -10.80 -10.48 14.09
C VAL A 283 -12.02 -10.22 14.99
N VAL A 284 -11.76 -10.48 16.27
CA VAL A 284 -12.59 -10.38 17.46
C VAL A 284 -13.41 -9.09 17.48
N GLY A 285 -14.71 -9.20 17.79
CA GLY A 285 -15.54 -8.02 18.05
C GLY A 285 -14.97 -7.26 19.24
N VAL A 286 -15.00 -5.93 19.19
CA VAL A 286 -14.48 -5.12 20.30
C VAL A 286 -15.58 -5.01 21.36
N VAL A 287 -15.23 -5.29 22.62
CA VAL A 287 -16.14 -5.19 23.77
C VAL A 287 -16.63 -3.75 23.93
N ASN A 288 -17.95 -3.54 23.96
CA ASN A 288 -18.57 -2.22 23.99
C ASN A 288 -19.16 -1.87 25.37
N LYS A 289 -18.30 -1.62 26.36
CA LYS A 289 -18.73 -1.38 27.75
C LYS A 289 -19.52 -0.05 27.88
N PRO A 290 -20.59 -0.01 28.68
CA PRO A 290 -21.32 1.22 28.94
C PRO A 290 -20.46 2.21 29.74
N LEU A 291 -20.56 3.51 29.42
CA LEU A 291 -19.87 4.57 30.17
C LEU A 291 -20.73 5.13 31.31
N ASP A 292 -22.04 5.16 31.09
CA ASP A 292 -23.04 5.64 32.04
C ASP A 292 -24.32 4.80 31.90
N VAL A 293 -24.88 4.42 33.04
CA VAL A 293 -26.16 3.71 33.12
C VAL A 293 -27.09 4.54 33.97
N SER A 294 -28.10 5.13 33.33
CA SER A 294 -29.10 5.95 33.99
C SER A 294 -30.44 5.22 34.12
N PHE A 295 -31.06 5.36 35.27
CA PHE A 295 -32.31 4.73 35.63
C PHE A 295 -33.26 5.79 36.18
N SER A 296 -34.47 5.87 35.61
CA SER A 296 -35.49 6.80 36.07
C SER A 296 -36.86 6.16 36.23
N ILE A 297 -37.60 6.60 37.26
CA ILE A 297 -38.98 6.17 37.52
C ILE A 297 -39.88 7.39 37.40
N THR A 298 -40.91 7.28 36.57
CA THR A 298 -41.92 8.32 36.37
C THR A 298 -43.31 7.79 36.76
N LEU A 299 -44.15 8.69 37.26
CA LEU A 299 -45.53 8.39 37.62
C LEU A 299 -46.45 9.10 36.63
N ALA A 300 -47.26 8.36 35.88
CA ALA A 300 -48.29 8.89 34.97
C ALA A 300 -47.85 10.04 34.04
N GLY A 301 -46.59 10.05 33.59
CA GLY A 301 -46.02 11.10 32.71
C GLY A 301 -45.69 12.43 33.39
N PHE A 302 -45.76 12.49 34.73
CA PHE A 302 -45.26 13.60 35.53
C PHE A 302 -43.73 13.53 35.69
N GLN A 303 -43.16 14.59 36.29
CA GLN A 303 -41.71 14.67 36.57
C GLN A 303 -41.21 13.40 37.27
N PRO A 304 -40.06 12.83 36.84
CA PRO A 304 -39.49 11.63 37.44
C PRO A 304 -39.37 11.76 38.96
N ILE A 305 -39.85 10.75 39.67
CA ILE A 305 -39.74 10.67 41.12
C ILE A 305 -38.33 10.22 41.53
N PHE A 306 -37.68 9.40 40.71
CA PHE A 306 -36.34 8.90 40.95
C PHE A 306 -35.51 9.02 39.68
N THR A 307 -34.31 9.59 39.80
CA THR A 307 -33.29 9.54 38.76
C THR A 307 -31.95 9.19 39.39
N MET A 308 -31.24 8.24 38.81
CA MET A 308 -29.91 7.82 39.27
C MET A 308 -29.07 7.43 38.06
N SER A 309 -27.79 7.77 38.09
CA SER A 309 -26.82 7.47 37.04
C SER A 309 -25.58 6.84 37.67
N ALA A 310 -25.22 5.65 37.21
CA ALA A 310 -24.01 4.95 37.62
C ALA A 310 -22.89 5.21 36.61
N GLN A 311 -21.81 5.86 37.07
CA GLN A 311 -20.61 6.17 36.28
C GLN A 311 -19.41 5.36 36.76
N GLN A 312 -18.39 5.19 35.90
CA GLN A 312 -17.08 4.53 36.13
C GLN A 312 -16.92 3.71 37.43
N ASN A 313 -16.73 4.33 38.60
CA ASN A 313 -16.51 3.63 39.88
C ASN A 313 -17.70 2.79 40.38
N GLN A 314 -18.90 3.05 39.88
CA GLN A 314 -20.15 2.32 40.16
C GLN A 314 -20.45 1.26 39.08
N LEU A 315 -19.63 1.18 38.03
CA LEU A 315 -19.70 0.15 37.00
C LEU A 315 -18.65 -0.92 37.31
N ARG A 316 -19.11 -2.09 37.75
CA ARG A 316 -18.24 -3.19 38.15
C ARG A 316 -18.09 -4.21 37.03
N GLU A 317 -16.85 -4.57 36.77
CA GLU A 317 -16.50 -5.68 35.88
C GLU A 317 -16.69 -7.03 36.57
N VAL A 318 -17.19 -8.00 35.80
CA VAL A 318 -17.44 -9.36 36.29
C VAL A 318 -16.23 -10.24 36.02
N SER A 319 -15.77 -10.96 37.04
CA SER A 319 -14.69 -11.94 36.87
C SER A 319 -15.18 -13.23 36.20
N ASN A 320 -14.30 -13.92 35.48
CA ASN A 320 -14.62 -15.21 34.84
C ASN A 320 -15.23 -16.23 35.81
N HIS A 321 -14.75 -16.25 37.07
CA HIS A 321 -15.27 -17.14 38.10
C HIS A 321 -16.72 -16.78 38.47
N GLU A 322 -17.03 -15.49 38.68
CA GLU A 322 -18.38 -15.04 39.03
C GLU A 322 -19.38 -15.26 37.90
N PHE A 323 -18.96 -15.06 36.65
CA PHE A 323 -19.80 -15.29 35.49
C PHE A 323 -20.19 -16.77 35.35
N HIS A 324 -19.21 -17.68 35.25
CA HIS A 324 -19.49 -19.09 35.00
C HIS A 324 -20.00 -19.84 36.24
N ASN A 325 -19.38 -19.66 37.41
CA ASN A 325 -19.69 -20.49 38.58
C ASN A 325 -20.87 -19.97 39.41
N THR A 326 -21.16 -18.67 39.35
CA THR A 326 -22.24 -18.06 40.13
C THR A 326 -23.43 -17.69 39.24
N PHE A 327 -23.22 -16.87 38.21
CA PHE A 327 -24.30 -16.34 37.39
C PHE A 327 -24.91 -17.40 36.46
N MET A 328 -24.12 -17.98 35.55
CA MET A 328 -24.61 -19.02 34.61
C MET A 328 -25.17 -20.24 35.35
N ARG A 329 -24.53 -20.66 36.45
CA ARG A 329 -24.99 -21.79 37.26
C ARG A 329 -26.43 -21.61 37.77
N SER A 330 -26.85 -20.36 38.02
CA SER A 330 -28.20 -20.06 38.49
C SER A 330 -29.28 -20.22 37.41
N TYR A 331 -28.89 -20.30 36.14
CA TYR A 331 -29.77 -20.46 34.97
C TYR A 331 -29.68 -21.86 34.32
N LEU A 332 -28.97 -22.82 34.92
CA LEU A 332 -28.84 -24.19 34.38
C LEU A 332 -30.16 -24.92 34.14
N SER A 333 -31.21 -24.55 34.88
CA SER A 333 -32.55 -25.12 34.73
C SER A 333 -33.30 -24.60 33.49
N ASP A 334 -32.81 -23.54 32.85
CA ASP A 334 -33.41 -22.90 31.68
C ASP A 334 -32.47 -23.01 30.46
N PRO A 335 -32.76 -23.91 29.51
CA PRO A 335 -31.90 -24.13 28.36
C PRO A 335 -31.86 -22.94 27.38
N GLU A 336 -32.93 -22.16 27.27
CA GLU A 336 -32.96 -20.99 26.38
C GLU A 336 -32.07 -19.87 26.92
N ALA A 337 -32.13 -19.63 28.24
CA ALA A 337 -31.26 -18.68 28.90
C ALA A 337 -29.77 -19.09 28.81
N MET A 338 -29.45 -20.38 28.95
CA MET A 338 -28.08 -20.86 28.81
C MET A 338 -27.52 -20.67 27.41
N GLN A 339 -28.30 -20.97 26.36
CA GLN A 339 -27.86 -20.78 24.97
C GLN A 339 -27.58 -19.30 24.66
N TRP A 340 -28.37 -18.37 25.22
CA TRP A 340 -28.13 -16.94 25.08
C TRP A 340 -26.91 -16.47 25.90
N LEU A 341 -26.70 -16.98 27.12
CA LEU A 341 -25.54 -16.63 27.94
C LEU A 341 -24.22 -17.14 27.34
N GLU A 342 -24.24 -18.26 26.63
CA GLU A 342 -23.05 -18.81 25.95
C GLU A 342 -22.57 -17.94 24.77
N SER A 343 -23.40 -17.04 24.23
CA SER A 343 -22.95 -16.10 23.19
C SER A 343 -22.17 -14.91 23.73
N TYR A 344 -22.14 -14.70 25.05
CA TYR A 344 -21.43 -13.59 25.69
C TYR A 344 -20.21 -14.07 26.46
N MET A 345 -19.15 -13.25 26.42
CA MET A 345 -17.97 -13.43 27.26
C MET A 345 -18.16 -12.70 28.60
N PRO A 346 -17.41 -13.07 29.66
CA PRO A 346 -17.47 -12.39 30.96
C PRO A 346 -17.18 -10.88 30.85
N GLU A 347 -16.36 -10.48 29.88
CA GLU A 347 -15.99 -9.10 29.59
C GLU A 347 -17.14 -8.26 29.02
N ASP A 348 -18.15 -8.91 28.41
CA ASP A 348 -19.34 -8.28 27.82
C ASP A 348 -20.41 -7.95 28.87
N LEU A 349 -20.28 -8.49 30.09
CA LEU A 349 -21.19 -8.23 31.21
C LEU A 349 -20.63 -7.16 32.14
N THR A 350 -21.37 -6.07 32.29
CA THR A 350 -21.09 -5.02 33.28
C THR A 350 -22.23 -4.94 34.29
N ILE A 351 -21.89 -4.83 35.58
CA ILE A 351 -22.89 -4.60 36.63
C ILE A 351 -22.87 -3.13 37.01
N ALA A 352 -24.01 -2.45 36.87
CA ALA A 352 -24.18 -1.07 37.31
C ALA A 352 -24.81 -1.04 38.72
N GLU A 353 -24.06 -0.50 39.67
CA GLU A 353 -24.50 -0.27 41.05
C GLU A 353 -25.11 1.12 41.17
N LEU A 354 -26.44 1.18 41.24
CA LEU A 354 -27.19 2.44 41.37
C LEU A 354 -27.49 2.68 42.86
N GLU A 355 -27.15 3.86 43.36
CA GLU A 355 -27.46 4.25 44.73
C GLU A 355 -28.97 4.43 44.91
N GLY A 356 -29.47 4.21 46.12
CA GLY A 356 -30.92 4.24 46.39
C GLY A 356 -31.51 5.62 46.53
N SER A 357 -30.72 6.68 46.72
CA SER A 357 -31.24 8.05 46.87
C SER A 357 -31.20 8.76 45.51
N SER A 358 -32.29 9.38 45.07
CA SER A 358 -32.31 10.10 43.78
C SER A 358 -31.23 11.21 43.70
N ASN A 359 -30.53 11.31 42.55
CA ASN A 359 -29.56 12.37 42.27
C ASN A 359 -30.22 13.75 42.09
N SER A 360 -31.51 13.76 41.72
CA SER A 360 -32.30 14.98 41.56
C SER A 360 -33.36 15.13 42.64
N LEU A 361 -33.59 16.37 43.07
CA LEU A 361 -34.73 16.76 43.90
C LEU A 361 -36.06 16.62 43.13
N TRP A 362 -37.13 16.26 43.85
CA TRP A 362 -38.46 16.16 43.25
C TRP A 362 -39.18 17.51 43.28
N THR A 363 -38.95 18.33 42.25
CA THR A 363 -39.47 19.70 42.15
C THR A 363 -40.85 19.78 41.47
N ILE A 364 -41.78 18.91 41.85
CA ILE A 364 -43.11 18.89 41.24
C ILE A 364 -43.92 20.15 41.60
N SER A 365 -44.66 20.70 40.63
CA SER A 365 -45.54 21.84 40.89
C SER A 365 -46.67 21.47 41.88
N PRO A 366 -47.07 22.38 42.79
CA PRO A 366 -48.20 22.13 43.70
C PRO A 366 -49.49 21.63 43.03
N PRO A 367 -49.95 22.16 41.87
CA PRO A 367 -51.15 21.64 41.20
C PRO A 367 -50.94 20.22 40.65
N SER A 368 -49.75 19.90 40.12
CA SER A 368 -49.42 18.55 39.67
C SER A 368 -49.41 17.56 40.84
N ARG A 369 -48.91 17.96 42.02
CA ARG A 369 -48.95 17.14 43.25
C ARG A 369 -50.39 16.83 43.69
N THR A 370 -51.29 17.83 43.66
CA THR A 370 -52.72 17.60 43.96
C THR A 370 -53.40 16.71 42.94
N ASN A 371 -53.02 16.80 41.66
CA ASN A 371 -53.53 15.92 40.62
C ASN A 371 -53.09 14.48 40.83
N ILE A 372 -51.80 14.24 41.15
CA ILE A 372 -51.31 12.89 41.48
C ILE A 372 -52.06 12.33 42.69
N MET A 373 -52.23 13.10 43.77
CA MET A 373 -53.00 12.65 44.94
C MET A 373 -54.44 12.28 44.57
N LYS A 374 -55.10 13.06 43.71
CA LYS A 374 -56.44 12.77 43.22
C LYS A 374 -56.47 11.50 42.37
N MET A 375 -55.49 11.31 41.49
CA MET A 375 -55.36 10.11 40.65
C MET A 375 -55.08 8.86 41.47
N LEU A 376 -54.24 8.94 42.51
CA LEU A 376 -53.98 7.82 43.42
C LEU A 376 -55.20 7.47 44.30
N SER A 377 -56.06 8.45 44.58
CA SER A 377 -57.30 8.23 45.33
C SER A 377 -58.46 7.69 44.48
N SER A 378 -58.34 7.72 43.15
CA SER A 378 -59.35 7.17 42.25
C SER A 378 -59.17 5.64 42.13
N LYS A 379 -60.21 4.95 41.66
CA LYS A 379 -60.15 3.50 41.36
C LYS A 379 -59.60 3.21 39.95
N GLU A 380 -59.10 4.22 39.25
CA GLU A 380 -58.59 4.08 37.89
C GLU A 380 -57.16 3.54 37.88
N GLN A 381 -56.73 2.93 36.77
CA GLN A 381 -55.36 2.42 36.65
C GLN A 381 -54.36 3.57 36.64
N PHE A 382 -53.38 3.52 37.54
CA PHE A 382 -52.30 4.51 37.62
C PHE A 382 -51.03 3.94 36.98
N PRO A 383 -50.61 4.42 35.80
CA PRO A 383 -49.44 3.89 35.13
C PRO A 383 -48.14 4.38 35.81
N ILE A 384 -47.27 3.43 36.14
CA ILE A 384 -45.89 3.68 36.57
C ILE A 384 -44.99 3.28 35.42
N THR A 385 -44.17 4.21 34.94
CA THR A 385 -43.26 3.96 33.83
C THR A 385 -41.83 3.97 34.35
N VAL A 386 -41.10 2.90 34.07
CA VAL A 386 -39.66 2.78 34.36
C VAL A 386 -38.92 3.00 33.06
N GLU A 387 -38.01 3.95 33.04
CA GLU A 387 -37.15 4.27 31.90
C GLU A 387 -35.69 3.96 32.27
N VAL A 388 -35.06 3.12 31.45
CA VAL A 388 -33.64 2.79 31.54
C VAL A 388 -32.96 3.45 30.35
N ALA A 389 -32.09 4.40 30.60
CA ALA A 389 -31.33 5.08 29.56
C ALA A 389 -29.83 4.82 29.75
N ILE A 390 -29.21 4.18 28.76
CA ILE A 390 -27.79 3.87 28.79
C ILE A 390 -27.10 4.91 27.90
N THR A 391 -26.31 5.79 28.52
CA THR A 391 -25.72 6.94 27.84
C THR A 391 -24.27 6.67 27.51
N LEU A 392 -23.85 7.11 26.33
CA LEU A 392 -22.46 7.07 25.89
C LEU A 392 -22.01 8.54 25.66
N ALA A 393 -21.46 9.17 26.72
CA ALA A 393 -20.93 10.56 26.85
C ALA A 393 -21.96 11.74 26.80
N LEU A 394 -21.81 12.95 27.41
CA LEU A 394 -21.04 13.57 28.52
C LEU A 394 -21.84 14.80 29.07
N GLU A 395 -21.75 15.07 30.38
CA GLU A 395 -22.54 15.98 31.24
C GLU A 395 -22.33 17.50 31.12
N ARG A 396 -23.30 18.28 31.68
CA ARG A 396 -23.07 19.62 32.28
C ARG A 396 -23.91 19.87 33.54
N LEU A 397 -23.26 20.50 34.52
CA LEU A 397 -23.70 20.82 35.88
C LEU A 397 -24.32 22.24 35.99
N HIS A 398 -25.34 22.43 36.84
CA HIS A 398 -25.59 23.75 37.45
C HIS A 398 -26.30 23.66 38.82
N ASN A 399 -25.97 24.60 39.72
CA ASN A 399 -26.29 24.59 41.14
C ASN A 399 -27.39 25.60 41.56
N ASP A 400 -28.16 25.15 42.56
CA ASP A 400 -28.83 25.79 43.70
C ASP A 400 -29.81 26.98 43.61
N SER A 401 -30.94 26.82 44.33
CA SER A 401 -31.16 27.51 45.62
C SER A 401 -32.38 26.96 46.41
N GLU A 402 -32.36 27.20 47.73
CA GLU A 402 -33.09 26.52 48.80
C GLU A 402 -34.63 26.66 48.79
N GLY A 403 -35.30 25.52 48.95
CA GLY A 403 -36.70 25.35 49.33
C GLY A 403 -36.84 24.03 50.11
N VAL A 404 -38.00 23.67 50.66
CA VAL A 404 -38.18 22.36 51.31
C VAL A 404 -37.97 21.26 50.27
N GLN A 405 -36.88 20.50 50.42
CA GLN A 405 -36.41 19.51 49.46
C GLN A 405 -37.02 18.14 49.78
N GLU A 406 -37.90 17.65 48.91
CA GLU A 406 -38.38 16.27 48.92
C GLU A 406 -37.60 15.45 47.86
N TRP A 407 -37.16 14.24 48.22
CA TRP A 407 -36.53 13.28 47.29
C TRP A 407 -37.02 11.86 47.56
N TRP A 408 -36.93 11.00 46.55
CA TRP A 408 -37.35 9.60 46.65
C TRP A 408 -36.16 8.67 46.86
N ILE A 409 -36.41 7.59 47.61
CA ILE A 409 -35.47 6.50 47.83
C ILE A 409 -36.05 5.22 47.23
N VAL A 410 -35.26 4.54 46.39
CA VAL A 410 -35.60 3.25 45.79
C VAL A 410 -34.71 2.17 46.38
N ASN A 411 -35.32 1.06 46.77
CA ASN A 411 -34.60 -0.10 47.27
C ASN A 411 -35.06 -1.39 46.61
N GLN A 412 -34.11 -2.27 46.29
CA GLN A 412 -34.38 -3.60 45.79
C GLN A 412 -34.75 -4.55 46.94
N THR A 413 -35.83 -5.32 46.78
CA THR A 413 -36.35 -6.21 47.85
C THR A 413 -35.59 -7.52 48.00
N SER A 414 -34.89 -7.95 46.96
CA SER A 414 -34.04 -9.15 46.96
C SER A 414 -32.69 -8.83 46.30
N PRO A 415 -31.55 -9.27 46.87
CA PRO A 415 -30.24 -8.99 46.29
C PRO A 415 -30.05 -9.69 44.94
N GLY A 416 -29.12 -9.18 44.12
CA GLY A 416 -28.73 -9.79 42.85
C GLY A 416 -28.08 -11.17 43.00
N LYS A 417 -27.91 -11.87 41.89
CA LYS A 417 -27.31 -13.23 41.86
C LYS A 417 -25.82 -13.22 42.18
N ILE A 418 -25.11 -12.14 41.83
CA ILE A 418 -23.74 -11.87 42.23
C ILE A 418 -23.81 -10.95 43.45
N ASN A 419 -23.14 -11.30 44.54
CA ASN A 419 -23.06 -10.42 45.71
C ASN A 419 -22.06 -9.30 45.41
N VAL A 420 -22.60 -8.13 45.06
CA VAL A 420 -21.77 -7.01 44.63
C VAL A 420 -21.43 -6.08 45.79
N ARG A 421 -22.37 -5.87 46.71
CA ARG A 421 -22.20 -4.94 47.83
C ARG A 421 -21.29 -5.53 48.90
N SER A 422 -20.31 -4.72 49.33
CA SER A 422 -19.50 -5.00 50.53
C SER A 422 -20.41 -5.26 51.75
N PRO A 423 -20.05 -6.16 52.68
CA PRO A 423 -20.90 -6.52 53.82
C PRO A 423 -21.26 -5.34 54.75
N LYS A 424 -20.59 -4.19 54.62
CA LYS A 424 -20.92 -2.92 55.31
C LYS A 424 -22.05 -2.12 54.66
N ASN A 425 -22.33 -2.32 53.37
CA ASN A 425 -23.31 -1.57 52.56
C ASN A 425 -24.51 -2.42 52.13
N LEU A 426 -24.64 -3.65 52.65
CA LEU A 426 -25.69 -4.61 52.28
C LEU A 426 -27.11 -4.10 52.62
N TYR A 427 -27.22 -3.18 53.59
CA TYR A 427 -28.48 -2.59 54.06
C TYR A 427 -28.75 -1.19 53.49
N ASN A 428 -27.86 -0.66 52.64
CA ASN A 428 -28.11 0.62 51.99
C ASN A 428 -29.10 0.42 50.84
N ALA A 429 -30.08 1.32 50.72
CA ALA A 429 -31.00 1.31 49.60
C ALA A 429 -30.22 1.49 48.28
N GLY A 430 -30.62 0.75 47.24
CA GLY A 430 -30.03 0.85 45.89
C GLY A 430 -30.52 -0.24 44.95
N LEU A 431 -30.13 -0.16 43.68
CA LEU A 431 -30.50 -1.08 42.60
C LEU A 431 -29.24 -1.66 41.93
N GLU A 432 -29.29 -2.90 41.48
CA GLU A 432 -28.23 -3.52 40.67
C GLU A 432 -28.78 -3.84 39.27
N LEU A 433 -28.12 -3.34 38.23
CA LEU A 433 -28.48 -3.62 36.83
C LEU A 433 -27.39 -4.45 36.15
N TYR A 434 -27.76 -5.57 35.54
CA TYR A 434 -26.87 -6.39 34.73
C TYR A 434 -27.00 -5.96 33.27
N VAL A 435 -25.93 -5.44 32.69
CA VAL A 435 -25.88 -4.93 31.30
C VAL A 435 -25.01 -5.85 30.47
N PHE A 436 -25.62 -6.54 29.51
CA PHE A 436 -24.92 -7.30 28.48
C PHE A 436 -24.72 -6.42 27.26
N SER A 437 -23.47 -6.20 26.88
CA SER A 437 -23.10 -5.33 25.77
C SER A 437 -22.63 -6.14 24.58
N ASP A 438 -23.36 -6.04 23.47
CA ASP A 438 -22.95 -6.68 22.22
C ASP A 438 -21.61 -6.12 21.72
N GLN A 439 -20.73 -7.01 21.29
CA GLN A 439 -19.47 -6.62 20.66
C GLN A 439 -19.74 -5.92 19.34
N VAL A 440 -19.01 -4.82 19.11
CA VAL A 440 -19.13 -4.04 17.88
C VAL A 440 -17.97 -4.35 16.95
N SER A 441 -18.27 -4.50 15.66
CA SER A 441 -17.22 -4.56 14.65
C SER A 441 -16.70 -3.15 14.37
N PRO A 442 -15.40 -2.98 14.13
CA PRO A 442 -14.87 -1.71 13.64
C PRO A 442 -15.63 -1.29 12.36
N PRO A 443 -16.03 -0.01 12.23
CA PRO A 443 -16.82 0.45 11.09
C PRO A 443 -16.14 0.21 9.73
N SER A 444 -14.80 0.12 9.71
CA SER A 444 -14.00 -0.22 8.52
C SER A 444 -14.23 -1.64 7.98
N LEU A 445 -14.69 -2.57 8.83
CA LEU A 445 -14.96 -3.97 8.49
C LEU A 445 -16.46 -4.25 8.28
N GLY A 446 -17.35 -3.26 8.51
CA GLY A 446 -18.79 -3.42 8.37
C GLY A 446 -19.24 -3.82 6.95
N PHE A 447 -18.52 -3.38 5.91
CA PHE A 447 -18.75 -3.77 4.51
C PHE A 447 -18.47 -5.27 4.25
N LEU A 448 -17.66 -5.91 5.09
CA LEU A 448 -17.27 -7.31 4.97
C LEU A 448 -18.21 -8.27 5.71
N ALA A 449 -19.29 -7.79 6.36
CA ALA A 449 -20.21 -8.67 7.06
C ALA A 449 -21.06 -9.53 6.09
N GLY A 450 -21.04 -10.86 6.28
CA GLY A 450 -21.95 -11.81 5.65
C GLY A 450 -21.74 -12.05 4.14
N TYR A 451 -22.63 -11.50 3.32
CA TYR A 451 -22.70 -11.76 1.87
C TYR A 451 -21.73 -10.92 1.02
N GLY A 452 -21.22 -9.80 1.55
CA GLY A 452 -20.26 -8.93 0.85
C GLY A 452 -18.94 -9.63 0.52
N ILE A 453 -18.41 -10.41 1.46
CA ILE A 453 -17.20 -11.24 1.27
C ILE A 453 -17.38 -12.26 0.15
N MET A 454 -18.51 -12.97 0.15
CA MET A 454 -18.77 -14.01 -0.86
C MET A 454 -18.93 -13.39 -2.26
N GLY A 455 -19.51 -12.18 -2.35
CA GLY A 455 -19.56 -11.41 -3.58
C GLY A 455 -18.19 -10.95 -4.07
N LEU A 456 -17.34 -10.45 -3.16
CA LEU A 456 -15.95 -10.05 -3.47
C LEU A 456 -15.11 -11.26 -3.93
N TYR A 457 -15.27 -12.40 -3.26
CA TYR A 457 -14.63 -13.65 -3.67
C TYR A 457 -15.06 -14.07 -5.08
N ALA A 458 -16.38 -14.11 -5.33
CA ALA A 458 -16.92 -14.48 -6.63
C ALA A 458 -16.44 -13.53 -7.74
N SER A 459 -16.38 -12.22 -7.48
CA SER A 459 -15.91 -11.25 -8.46
C SER A 459 -14.43 -11.43 -8.79
N VAL A 460 -13.56 -11.59 -7.79
CA VAL A 460 -12.12 -11.84 -8.00
C VAL A 460 -11.90 -13.14 -8.79
N VAL A 461 -12.58 -14.23 -8.43
CA VAL A 461 -12.46 -15.51 -9.14
C VAL A 461 -12.95 -15.40 -10.59
N LEU A 462 -14.08 -14.71 -10.83
CA LEU A 462 -14.59 -14.50 -12.19
C LEU A 462 -13.65 -13.63 -13.04
N VAL A 463 -13.06 -12.58 -12.46
CA VAL A 463 -12.09 -11.71 -13.14
C VAL A 463 -10.83 -12.50 -13.50
N ILE A 464 -10.24 -13.25 -12.56
CA ILE A 464 -9.08 -14.09 -12.83
C ILE A 464 -9.43 -15.18 -13.85
N GLY A 465 -10.61 -15.81 -13.73
CA GLY A 465 -11.10 -16.78 -14.69
C GLY A 465 -11.25 -16.21 -16.10
N LYS A 466 -11.67 -14.95 -16.24
CA LYS A 466 -11.72 -14.24 -17.53
C LYS A 466 -10.32 -14.05 -18.11
N PHE A 467 -9.35 -13.60 -17.32
CA PHE A 467 -7.96 -13.47 -17.75
C PHE A 467 -7.37 -14.81 -18.20
N VAL A 468 -7.56 -15.88 -17.41
CA VAL A 468 -7.13 -17.24 -17.78
C VAL A 468 -7.78 -17.68 -19.09
N ARG A 469 -9.07 -17.37 -19.31
CA ARG A 469 -9.77 -17.69 -20.56
C ARG A 469 -9.17 -16.97 -21.78
N GLU A 470 -8.80 -15.70 -21.64
CA GLU A 470 -8.19 -14.91 -22.72
C GLU A 470 -6.89 -15.56 -23.22
N PHE A 471 -6.06 -16.13 -22.33
CA PHE A 471 -4.85 -16.87 -22.71
C PHE A 471 -5.14 -18.12 -23.58
N PHE A 472 -6.28 -18.80 -23.39
CA PHE A 472 -6.60 -20.02 -24.15
C PHE A 472 -7.42 -19.75 -25.41
N SER A 473 -8.33 -18.78 -25.40
CA SER A 473 -9.25 -18.55 -26.53
C SER A 473 -8.66 -17.68 -27.66
N GLY A 474 -7.63 -16.87 -27.38
CA GLY A 474 -7.07 -15.93 -28.36
C GLY A 474 -6.04 -16.52 -29.33
N ILE A 475 -5.54 -17.73 -29.08
CA ILE A 475 -4.36 -18.28 -29.76
C ILE A 475 -4.56 -18.42 -31.28
N SER A 476 -5.78 -18.72 -31.76
CA SER A 476 -6.02 -18.92 -33.19
C SER A 476 -5.78 -17.67 -34.04
N HIS A 477 -6.02 -16.48 -33.47
CA HIS A 477 -5.84 -15.22 -34.18
C HIS A 477 -4.36 -14.80 -34.26
N THR A 478 -3.50 -15.29 -33.37
CA THR A 478 -2.07 -14.94 -33.31
C THR A 478 -1.19 -15.89 -34.11
N ILE A 479 -1.70 -17.03 -34.58
CA ILE A 479 -0.93 -18.06 -35.32
C ILE A 479 -0.10 -17.47 -36.46
N MET A 480 -0.68 -16.53 -37.23
CA MET A 480 0.00 -15.92 -38.37
C MET A 480 1.26 -15.11 -38.01
N PHE A 481 1.37 -14.66 -36.75
CA PHE A 481 2.50 -13.88 -36.24
C PHE A 481 3.42 -14.70 -35.33
N GLU A 482 2.89 -15.73 -34.65
CA GLU A 482 3.65 -16.58 -33.73
C GLU A 482 4.35 -17.75 -34.43
N GLU A 483 3.74 -18.35 -35.47
CA GLU A 483 4.28 -19.54 -36.13
C GLU A 483 5.15 -19.21 -37.34
N LEU A 484 6.25 -18.48 -37.10
CA LEU A 484 7.24 -18.13 -38.13
C LEU A 484 8.49 -19.04 -38.02
N PRO A 485 8.93 -19.70 -39.11
CA PRO A 485 10.05 -20.64 -39.05
C PRO A 485 11.41 -19.95 -38.95
N ASN A 486 11.67 -18.92 -39.76
CA ASN A 486 12.90 -18.12 -39.68
C ASN A 486 12.59 -16.62 -39.63
N VAL A 487 12.93 -15.98 -38.52
CA VAL A 487 12.66 -14.55 -38.27
C VAL A 487 13.87 -13.63 -38.47
N ASP A 488 15.01 -14.16 -38.93
CA ASP A 488 16.29 -13.42 -38.99
C ASP A 488 16.22 -12.16 -39.84
N ARG A 489 15.45 -12.19 -40.94
CA ARG A 489 15.31 -11.04 -41.85
C ARG A 489 14.49 -9.92 -41.21
N ILE A 490 13.43 -10.28 -40.48
CA ILE A 490 12.57 -9.33 -39.78
C ILE A 490 13.35 -8.71 -38.62
N LEU A 491 14.04 -9.55 -37.83
CA LEU A 491 14.88 -9.09 -36.75
C LEU A 491 15.98 -8.13 -37.25
N LYS A 492 16.61 -8.47 -38.38
CA LYS A 492 17.61 -7.60 -39.00
C LYS A 492 17.00 -6.25 -39.41
N LEU A 493 15.82 -6.25 -40.04
CA LEU A 493 15.13 -5.01 -40.38
C LEU A 493 14.85 -4.15 -39.15
N CYS A 494 14.37 -4.73 -38.04
CA CYS A 494 14.16 -4.01 -36.80
C CYS A 494 15.48 -3.43 -36.23
N THR A 495 16.58 -4.21 -36.25
CA THR A 495 17.88 -3.70 -35.80
C THR A 495 18.45 -2.63 -36.71
N ASP A 496 18.18 -2.71 -38.02
CA ASP A 496 18.58 -1.70 -39.00
C ASP A 496 17.82 -0.40 -38.76
N ILE A 497 16.51 -0.45 -38.43
CA ILE A 497 15.73 0.73 -37.99
C ILE A 497 16.37 1.40 -36.76
N PHE A 498 16.75 0.62 -35.73
CA PHE A 498 17.42 1.17 -34.56
C PHE A 498 18.78 1.78 -34.88
N LEU A 499 19.53 1.19 -35.82
CA LEU A 499 20.81 1.72 -36.26
C LEU A 499 20.66 3.04 -37.02
N VAL A 500 19.69 3.12 -37.94
CA VAL A 500 19.41 4.33 -38.72
C VAL A 500 18.98 5.48 -37.81
N ARG A 501 18.16 5.18 -36.80
CA ARG A 501 17.76 6.13 -35.75
C ARG A 501 18.96 6.65 -34.95
N GLU A 502 19.95 5.79 -34.65
CA GLU A 502 21.20 6.22 -34.01
C GLU A 502 22.07 7.12 -34.90
N THR A 503 22.04 6.91 -36.22
CA THR A 503 22.80 7.73 -37.18
C THR A 503 22.14 9.07 -37.50
N GLY A 504 20.84 9.22 -37.21
CA GLY A 504 20.07 10.43 -37.50
C GLY A 504 19.61 10.57 -38.96
N GLU A 505 19.70 9.51 -39.76
CA GLU A 505 19.19 9.47 -41.14
C GLU A 505 17.66 9.19 -41.14
N LEU A 506 16.87 10.21 -40.76
CA LEU A 506 15.44 10.06 -40.49
C LEU A 506 14.60 9.67 -41.73
N ASP A 507 15.02 10.05 -42.94
CA ASP A 507 14.33 9.66 -44.18
C ASP A 507 14.38 8.14 -44.39
N LEU A 508 15.54 7.53 -44.12
CA LEU A 508 15.74 6.10 -44.23
C LEU A 508 14.99 5.34 -43.12
N GLU A 509 14.81 5.96 -41.95
CA GLU A 509 13.99 5.41 -40.87
C GLU A 509 12.53 5.23 -41.34
N GLU A 510 11.96 6.25 -42.00
CA GLU A 510 10.58 6.18 -42.52
C GLU A 510 10.44 5.10 -43.60
N ASP A 511 11.40 5.01 -44.53
CA ASP A 511 11.40 4.00 -45.58
C ASP A 511 11.47 2.57 -45.02
N MET A 512 12.34 2.33 -44.03
CA MET A 512 12.46 1.03 -43.38
C MET A 512 11.22 0.69 -42.54
N TYR A 513 10.64 1.67 -41.85
CA TYR A 513 9.39 1.50 -41.12
C TYR A 513 8.22 1.18 -42.05
N ALA A 514 8.09 1.90 -43.17
CA ALA A 514 7.06 1.63 -44.17
C ALA A 514 7.18 0.21 -44.73
N LYS A 515 8.40 -0.27 -44.96
CA LYS A 515 8.68 -1.66 -45.36
C LYS A 515 8.27 -2.67 -44.28
N LEU A 516 8.52 -2.38 -43.00
CA LEU A 516 8.11 -3.22 -41.88
C LEU A 516 6.58 -3.32 -41.80
N ILE A 517 5.88 -2.20 -41.92
CA ILE A 517 4.41 -2.16 -41.91
C ILE A 517 3.82 -2.89 -43.11
N PHE A 518 4.40 -2.71 -44.31
CA PHE A 518 3.96 -3.46 -45.50
C PHE A 518 4.07 -4.97 -45.28
N LEU A 519 5.15 -5.45 -44.65
CA LEU A 519 5.29 -6.86 -44.30
C LEU A 519 4.16 -7.35 -43.39
N TYR A 520 3.87 -6.61 -42.32
CA TYR A 520 2.85 -7.00 -41.34
C TYR A 520 1.42 -6.86 -41.88
N ARG A 521 1.21 -6.11 -42.96
CA ARG A 521 -0.09 -6.00 -43.65
C ARG A 521 -0.38 -7.15 -44.61
N SER A 522 0.64 -7.86 -45.13
CA SER A 522 0.46 -8.98 -46.09
C SER A 522 1.00 -10.30 -45.53
N PRO A 523 0.12 -11.23 -45.11
CA PRO A 523 0.52 -12.55 -44.61
C PRO A 523 1.31 -13.37 -45.66
N GLU A 524 0.98 -13.23 -46.94
CA GLU A 524 1.65 -13.93 -48.03
C GLU A 524 3.10 -13.48 -48.17
N THR A 525 3.35 -12.19 -48.00
CA THR A 525 4.70 -11.62 -48.02
C THR A 525 5.48 -12.05 -46.78
N MET A 526 4.82 -12.09 -45.62
CA MET A 526 5.40 -12.59 -44.37
C MET A 526 5.88 -14.04 -44.48
N ILE A 527 5.06 -14.92 -45.07
CA ILE A 527 5.43 -16.33 -45.32
C ILE A 527 6.64 -16.42 -46.27
N LYS A 528 6.63 -15.65 -47.36
CA LYS A 528 7.76 -15.63 -48.31
C LYS A 528 9.05 -15.16 -47.65
N TRP A 529 8.97 -14.19 -46.74
CA TRP A 529 10.16 -13.61 -46.12
C TRP A 529 10.72 -14.45 -44.97
N THR A 530 9.85 -15.18 -44.27
CA THR A 530 10.21 -16.04 -43.13
C THR A 530 10.54 -17.48 -43.49
N ARG A 531 10.45 -17.84 -44.78
CA ARG A 531 10.82 -19.16 -45.27
C ARG A 531 12.25 -19.53 -44.86
N GLU A 532 12.40 -20.76 -44.39
CA GLU A 532 13.70 -21.32 -44.06
C GLU A 532 14.62 -21.32 -45.29
N LYS A 533 15.87 -20.89 -45.13
CA LYS A 533 16.85 -21.02 -46.20
C LYS A 533 17.18 -22.51 -46.30
N THR A 534 16.67 -23.18 -47.32
CA THR A 534 17.23 -24.46 -47.75
C THR A 534 18.71 -24.22 -48.06
N GLN A 535 19.58 -24.90 -47.31
CA GLN A 535 21.01 -24.99 -47.62
C GLN A 535 21.21 -25.66 -48.97
#